data_AF-A0A0Q5FKU8-F1
#
_entry.id   AF-A0A0Q5FKU8-F1
#
_cell.length_a   1.000
_cell.length_b   1.000
_cell.length_c   1.000
_cell.angle_alpha   90.00
_cell.angle_beta   90.00
_cell.angle_gamma   90.00
#
_symmetry.space_group_name_H-M   'P 1'
#
loop_
_entity.id
_entity.type
_entity.pdbx_description
1 polymer ?
#
loop_
_entity_poly.entity_id
_entity_poly.type
_entity_poly.pdbx_seq_one_letter_code
_entity_poly.pdbx_strand_id
1 'polypeptide(L)'
;MTMSLEEFRESLTRADLRGALGLQLTDVEAQQVAADPASTQSWYSYWLTTIPTPPPPAPSSGETPPPAYDAPPPSYNAPPPAYDAPPPAYDAPPPAYAGAPTSEQTPDPAYAATAPYPGYEGAAGASAVYAGYASAPEGEPRKKSKVGLWVTLSILGALLLIAAVVVVVAFTTARHWTKTDVPEKPETFHSEEYETGRYDVSMDAVNPCTVNQDWTDCTNLMVATYTAACVGVELTETATLLCTDYSGAIDEMKALDGDGYYVATLGSYGNLTRTPEMDTRQVSNDDYEPAVTHEAVCYLEFIGECD
;
A
#
# COMPACT_ATOMS: atom_id res chain seq x y z
N MET A 1 -0.16 17.81 25.90
CA MET A 1 0.40 18.08 24.55
C MET A 1 1.24 16.86 24.21
N THR A 2 0.94 16.18 23.11
CA THR A 2 1.74 15.04 22.64
C THR A 2 3.05 15.58 22.07
N MET A 3 4.20 15.06 22.51
CA MET A 3 5.50 15.39 21.91
C MET A 3 5.71 14.56 20.64
N SER A 4 6.49 15.07 19.69
CA SER A 4 6.88 14.34 18.48
C SER A 4 7.83 13.17 18.78
N LEU A 5 7.97 12.25 17.81
CA LEU A 5 8.90 11.11 17.91
C LEU A 5 10.35 11.57 18.18
N GLU A 6 10.78 12.67 17.55
CA GLU A 6 12.15 13.18 17.70
C GLU A 6 12.37 13.82 19.08
N GLU A 7 11.38 14.56 19.58
CA GLU A 7 11.40 15.10 20.95
C GLU A 7 11.39 13.98 22.01
N PHE A 8 10.66 12.89 21.73
CA PHE A 8 10.68 11.69 22.56
C PHE A 8 12.06 11.05 22.58
N ARG A 9 12.69 10.84 21.41
CA ARG A 9 14.05 10.31 21.29
C ARG A 9 15.07 11.15 22.05
N GLU A 10 15.01 12.47 21.93
CA GLU A 10 15.86 13.38 22.69
C GLU A 10 15.61 13.28 24.21
N SER A 11 14.36 13.13 24.64
CA SER A 11 14.01 13.00 26.05
C SER A 11 14.51 11.70 26.69
N LEU A 12 14.66 10.61 25.93
CA LEU A 12 15.25 9.36 26.42
C LEU A 12 16.74 9.55 26.82
N THR A 13 17.48 10.35 26.05
CA THR A 13 18.90 10.62 26.29
C THR A 13 19.17 11.57 27.47
N ARG A 14 18.12 12.24 27.98
CA ARG A 14 18.19 13.21 29.07
C ARG A 14 17.56 12.67 30.35
N ALA A 15 18.41 12.41 31.36
CA ALA A 15 17.97 11.83 32.63
C ALA A 15 16.90 12.66 33.36
N ASP A 16 16.94 13.99 33.24
CA ASP A 16 15.99 14.92 33.82
C ASP A 16 14.59 14.86 33.17
N LEU A 17 14.51 14.49 31.90
CA LEU A 17 13.23 14.39 31.18
C LEU A 17 12.64 12.98 31.18
N ARG A 18 13.47 11.95 31.31
CA ARG A 18 13.01 10.55 31.27
C ARG A 18 12.02 10.23 32.39
N GLY A 19 12.23 10.81 33.57
CA GLY A 19 11.30 10.67 34.70
C GLY A 19 9.89 11.19 34.41
N ALA A 20 9.76 12.21 33.55
CA ALA A 20 8.47 12.76 33.14
C ALA A 20 7.72 11.88 32.12
N LEU A 21 8.41 10.94 31.47
CA LEU A 21 7.80 10.00 30.53
C LEU A 21 7.08 8.84 31.23
N GLY A 22 7.37 8.60 32.52
CA GLY A 22 6.80 7.46 33.26
C GLY A 22 7.28 6.09 32.79
N LEU A 23 8.35 6.04 31.98
CA LEU A 23 8.92 4.80 31.45
C LEU A 23 9.97 4.24 32.43
N GLN A 24 9.86 2.95 32.76
CA GLN A 24 10.81 2.27 33.64
C GLN A 24 12.02 1.77 32.83
N LEU A 25 12.85 2.71 32.35
CA LEU A 25 14.07 2.44 31.58
C LEU A 25 15.31 2.91 32.35
N THR A 26 16.30 2.02 32.50
CA THR A 26 17.63 2.40 33.00
C THR A 26 18.35 3.32 32.01
N ASP A 27 19.43 3.99 32.45
CA ASP A 27 20.24 4.86 31.58
C ASP A 27 20.80 4.14 30.36
N VAL A 28 21.20 2.87 30.53
CA VAL A 28 21.77 2.06 29.46
C VAL A 28 20.68 1.65 28.46
N GLU A 29 19.52 1.22 28.94
CA GLU A 29 18.40 0.84 28.07
C GLU A 29 17.86 2.06 27.31
N ALA A 30 17.74 3.21 27.95
CA ALA A 30 17.28 4.43 27.30
C ALA A 30 18.24 4.88 26.18
N GLN A 31 19.55 4.72 26.37
CA GLN A 31 20.55 4.98 25.32
C GLN A 31 20.46 3.96 24.18
N GLN A 32 20.21 2.68 24.48
CA GLN A 32 20.03 1.65 23.45
C GLN A 32 18.76 1.89 22.63
N VAL A 33 17.64 2.20 23.28
CA VAL A 33 16.38 2.55 22.62
C VAL A 33 16.53 3.80 21.77
N ALA A 34 17.24 4.81 22.26
CA ALA A 34 17.51 6.03 21.49
C ALA A 34 18.52 5.82 20.37
N ALA A 35 19.38 4.80 20.40
CA ALA A 35 20.33 4.52 19.33
C ALA A 35 19.67 3.80 18.14
N ASP A 36 18.66 2.97 18.40
CA ASP A 36 17.94 2.18 17.40
C ASP A 36 16.61 2.84 16.97
N PRO A 37 16.45 3.25 15.69
CA PRO A 37 15.21 3.83 15.18
C PRO A 37 13.97 2.94 15.34
N ALA A 38 14.11 1.61 15.18
CA ALA A 38 12.98 0.69 15.29
C ALA A 38 12.51 0.61 16.75
N SER A 39 13.43 0.42 17.69
CA SER A 39 13.14 0.47 19.12
C SER A 39 12.56 1.82 19.55
N THR A 40 13.07 2.95 19.02
CA THR A 40 12.51 4.29 19.31
C THR A 40 11.03 4.36 18.92
N GLN A 41 10.64 3.85 17.74
CA GLN A 41 9.25 3.84 17.30
C GLN A 41 8.36 2.96 18.17
N SER A 42 8.79 1.74 18.51
CA SER A 42 8.01 0.84 19.37
C SER A 42 7.75 1.44 20.75
N TRP A 43 8.79 2.03 21.36
CA TRP A 43 8.67 2.69 22.67
C TRP A 43 7.84 3.97 22.63
N TYR A 44 7.89 4.73 21.54
CA TYR A 44 7.05 5.91 21.34
C TYR A 44 5.57 5.54 21.25
N SER A 45 5.24 4.50 20.47
CA SER A 45 3.87 3.99 20.38
C SER A 45 3.35 3.50 21.73
N TYR A 46 4.17 2.74 22.47
CA TYR A 46 3.82 2.32 23.83
C TYR A 46 3.59 3.53 24.75
N TRP A 47 4.49 4.51 24.74
CA TRP A 47 4.36 5.72 25.54
C TRP A 47 3.06 6.49 25.25
N LEU A 48 2.67 6.63 23.97
CA LEU A 48 1.40 7.27 23.59
C LEU A 48 0.17 6.59 24.20
N THR A 49 0.19 5.26 24.36
CA THR A 49 -0.92 4.53 25.02
C THR A 49 -0.98 4.74 26.53
N THR A 50 0.12 5.19 27.16
CA THR A 50 0.19 5.42 28.61
C THR A 50 -0.17 6.84 29.04
N ILE A 51 -0.36 7.77 28.09
CA ILE A 51 -0.74 9.16 28.40
C ILE A 51 -2.19 9.17 28.88
N PRO A 52 -2.49 9.76 30.05
CA PRO A 52 -3.86 9.86 30.55
C PRO A 52 -4.73 10.65 29.57
N THR A 53 -5.79 10.01 29.06
CA THR A 53 -6.81 10.70 28.25
C THR A 53 -7.64 11.61 29.17
N PRO A 54 -7.86 12.89 28.82
CA PRO A 54 -8.73 13.74 29.61
C PRO A 54 -10.13 13.11 29.69
N PRO A 55 -10.80 13.19 30.87
CA PRO A 55 -12.13 12.62 31.02
C PRO A 55 -13.09 13.26 30.01
N PRO A 56 -14.03 12.49 29.44
CA PRO A 56 -15.04 13.05 28.54
C PRO A 56 -15.79 14.18 29.26
N PRO A 57 -16.17 15.25 28.55
CA PRO A 57 -16.92 16.35 29.16
C PRO A 57 -18.19 15.80 29.82
N ALA A 58 -18.42 16.22 31.06
CA ALA A 58 -19.58 15.80 31.83
C ALA A 58 -20.87 16.09 31.03
N PRO A 59 -21.84 15.16 30.98
CA PRO A 59 -23.11 15.41 30.31
C PRO A 59 -23.83 16.56 31.03
N SER A 60 -24.25 17.56 30.26
CA SER A 60 -25.13 18.62 30.73
C SER A 60 -26.38 18.02 31.35
N SER A 61 -26.67 18.39 32.60
CA SER A 61 -27.87 18.00 33.35
C SER A 61 -29.13 18.39 32.57
N GLY A 62 -29.73 17.47 31.83
CA GLY A 62 -30.91 17.79 31.02
C GLY A 62 -31.58 16.62 30.30
N GLU A 63 -30.88 15.51 30.04
CA GLU A 63 -31.48 14.37 29.35
C GLU A 63 -31.70 13.19 30.29
N THR A 64 -32.93 12.70 30.25
CA THR A 64 -33.47 11.58 31.02
C THR A 64 -32.63 10.33 30.72
N PRO A 65 -32.26 9.52 31.73
CA PRO A 65 -31.48 8.31 31.46
C PRO A 65 -32.28 7.36 30.55
N PRO A 66 -31.66 6.74 29.52
CA PRO A 66 -32.31 5.71 28.74
C PRO A 66 -32.67 4.52 29.66
N PRO A 67 -33.78 3.80 29.39
CA PRO A 67 -34.16 2.65 30.19
C PRO A 67 -33.05 1.60 30.15
N ALA A 68 -32.59 1.17 31.33
CA ALA A 68 -31.69 0.04 31.47
C ALA A 68 -32.38 -1.22 30.95
N TYR A 69 -31.92 -1.73 29.81
CA TYR A 69 -32.27 -3.07 29.35
C TYR A 69 -31.40 -4.08 30.10
N ASP A 70 -31.98 -4.63 31.16
CA ASP A 70 -31.41 -5.71 31.98
C ASP A 70 -31.67 -7.08 31.31
N ALA A 71 -31.20 -7.23 30.08
CA ALA A 71 -31.29 -8.49 29.34
C ALA A 71 -29.87 -8.99 29.03
N PRO A 72 -29.42 -10.13 29.61
CA PRO A 72 -28.16 -10.74 29.20
C PRO A 72 -28.25 -11.13 27.71
N PRO A 73 -27.16 -10.96 26.94
CA PRO A 73 -27.16 -11.36 25.53
C PRO A 73 -27.41 -12.88 25.41
N PRO A 74 -28.20 -13.32 24.43
CA PRO A 74 -28.39 -14.75 24.19
C PRO A 74 -27.04 -15.40 23.84
N SER A 75 -26.65 -16.42 24.60
CA SER A 75 -25.48 -17.25 24.29
C SER A 75 -25.76 -18.05 23.01
N TYR A 76 -25.11 -17.70 21.92
CA TYR A 76 -25.08 -18.54 20.72
C TYR A 76 -24.05 -19.66 20.90
N ASN A 77 -24.46 -20.75 21.56
CA ASN A 77 -23.73 -22.03 21.56
C ASN A 77 -24.17 -22.87 20.35
N ALA A 78 -23.86 -22.40 19.14
CA ALA A 78 -23.97 -23.22 17.94
C ALA A 78 -22.55 -23.57 17.46
N PRO A 79 -22.15 -24.84 17.45
CA PRO A 79 -20.86 -25.23 16.86
C PRO A 79 -20.87 -24.90 15.36
N PRO A 80 -19.76 -24.35 14.81
CA PRO A 80 -19.67 -24.08 13.38
C PRO A 80 -19.79 -25.40 12.59
N PRO A 81 -20.45 -25.39 11.41
CA PRO A 81 -20.49 -26.57 10.54
C PRO A 81 -19.07 -26.93 10.09
N ALA A 82 -18.67 -28.18 10.33
CA ALA A 82 -17.42 -28.73 9.83
C ALA A 82 -17.48 -28.82 8.30
N TYR A 83 -16.65 -28.03 7.61
CA TYR A 83 -16.42 -28.18 6.17
C TYR A 83 -15.29 -29.18 5.95
N ASP A 84 -15.63 -30.47 5.86
CA ASP A 84 -14.75 -31.55 5.40
C ASP A 84 -14.63 -31.53 3.86
N ALA A 85 -13.92 -30.54 3.31
CA ALA A 85 -13.53 -30.56 1.91
C ALA A 85 -12.06 -30.15 1.76
N PRO A 86 -11.14 -31.06 1.40
CA PRO A 86 -9.78 -30.69 1.08
C PRO A 86 -9.77 -29.80 -0.18
N PRO A 87 -8.95 -28.74 -0.23
CA PRO A 87 -8.84 -27.90 -1.41
C PRO A 87 -8.31 -28.71 -2.60
N PRO A 88 -8.79 -28.47 -3.83
CA PRO A 88 -8.24 -29.10 -5.02
C PRO A 88 -6.79 -28.66 -5.23
N ALA A 89 -5.88 -29.63 -5.31
CA ALA A 89 -4.49 -29.39 -5.67
C ALA A 89 -4.40 -28.95 -7.14
N TYR A 90 -4.01 -27.70 -7.37
CA TYR A 90 -3.65 -27.21 -8.70
C TYR A 90 -2.18 -27.51 -8.99
N ASP A 91 -1.92 -28.73 -9.47
CA ASP A 91 -0.66 -29.06 -10.15
C ASP A 91 -0.73 -28.59 -11.60
N ALA A 92 -0.38 -27.32 -11.83
CA ALA A 92 -0.06 -26.84 -13.18
C ALA A 92 1.18 -25.94 -13.11
N PRO A 93 2.32 -26.33 -13.71
CA PRO A 93 3.46 -25.44 -13.82
C PRO A 93 3.13 -24.26 -14.75
N PRO A 94 3.61 -23.04 -14.44
CA PRO A 94 3.38 -21.88 -15.28
C PRO A 94 4.04 -22.05 -16.66
N PRO A 95 3.41 -21.61 -17.76
CA PRO A 95 4.05 -21.60 -19.06
C PRO A 95 5.24 -20.62 -19.04
N ALA A 96 6.41 -21.13 -19.40
CA ALA A 96 7.62 -20.34 -19.55
C ALA A 96 7.47 -19.36 -20.73
N TYR A 97 7.40 -18.07 -20.44
CA TYR A 97 7.56 -17.02 -21.44
C TYR A 97 9.03 -16.93 -21.85
N ALA A 98 9.36 -17.56 -22.98
CA ALA A 98 10.57 -17.24 -23.73
C ALA A 98 10.29 -16.02 -24.63
N GLY A 99 10.81 -14.87 -24.24
CA GLY A 99 10.76 -13.63 -25.03
C GLY A 99 11.74 -12.61 -24.48
N ALA A 100 12.97 -12.65 -24.99
CA ALA A 100 14.05 -11.73 -24.66
C ALA A 100 13.77 -10.29 -25.18
N PRO A 101 14.46 -9.26 -24.63
CA PRO A 101 14.09 -7.86 -24.83
C PRO A 101 14.68 -7.29 -26.14
N THR A 102 13.85 -6.64 -26.95
CA THR A 102 14.32 -5.72 -27.99
C THR A 102 14.38 -4.32 -27.41
N SER A 103 15.59 -3.90 -27.07
CA SER A 103 15.92 -2.51 -26.81
C SER A 103 16.05 -1.78 -28.15
N GLU A 104 15.08 -0.94 -28.53
CA GLU A 104 15.31 0.07 -29.55
C GLU A 104 15.58 1.41 -28.86
N GLN A 105 16.86 1.76 -28.93
CA GLN A 105 17.47 2.95 -28.41
C GLN A 105 17.23 4.09 -29.40
N THR A 106 16.53 5.12 -28.94
CA THR A 106 16.50 6.45 -29.57
C THR A 106 17.91 7.00 -29.69
N PRO A 107 18.21 7.76 -30.76
CA PRO A 107 19.16 8.86 -30.63
C PRO A 107 18.50 10.20 -31.01
N ASP A 108 18.49 11.10 -30.03
CA ASP A 108 18.26 12.53 -30.21
C ASP A 108 19.49 13.25 -30.83
N PRO A 109 19.34 14.47 -31.35
CA PRO A 109 20.25 15.09 -32.33
C PRO A 109 21.30 16.01 -31.71
N ALA A 110 22.49 16.14 -32.33
CA ALA A 110 23.36 17.32 -32.14
C ALA A 110 24.47 17.49 -33.22
N TYR A 111 24.39 18.65 -33.91
CA TYR A 111 25.47 19.60 -34.26
C TYR A 111 26.78 19.19 -34.98
N ALA A 112 26.95 19.79 -36.19
CA ALA A 112 28.02 20.75 -36.59
C ALA A 112 29.02 20.40 -37.73
N ALA A 113 28.97 21.28 -38.75
CA ALA A 113 30.06 21.96 -39.48
C ALA A 113 30.82 21.28 -40.66
N THR A 114 30.64 21.77 -41.90
CA THR A 114 31.50 22.78 -42.60
C THR A 114 31.17 22.92 -44.12
N ALA A 115 31.50 24.10 -44.66
CA ALA A 115 31.12 24.79 -45.94
C ALA A 115 31.74 24.19 -47.26
N PRO A 116 31.65 24.78 -48.50
CA PRO A 116 31.24 26.15 -48.90
C PRO A 116 30.44 26.37 -50.23
N TYR A 117 30.01 27.64 -50.39
CA TYR A 117 29.48 28.47 -51.53
C TYR A 117 30.03 28.17 -52.96
N PRO A 118 29.45 28.70 -54.08
CA PRO A 118 28.88 30.05 -54.33
C PRO A 118 27.46 30.05 -54.98
N GLY A 119 26.68 31.12 -55.12
CA GLY A 119 26.82 32.57 -55.01
C GLY A 119 25.82 33.21 -55.99
N TYR A 120 25.10 34.27 -55.62
CA TYR A 120 24.77 35.44 -56.46
C TYR A 120 24.01 36.50 -55.66
N GLU A 121 24.34 37.74 -55.97
CA GLU A 121 24.00 38.98 -55.26
C GLU A 121 22.86 39.74 -55.98
N GLY A 122 22.15 40.58 -55.21
CA GLY A 122 21.49 41.83 -55.67
C GLY A 122 20.24 41.68 -56.56
N ALA A 123 19.29 42.62 -56.60
CA ALA A 123 19.15 43.93 -55.98
C ALA A 123 17.67 44.36 -56.07
N ALA A 124 17.23 45.14 -55.10
CA ALA A 124 15.98 45.90 -55.14
C ALA A 124 16.16 47.19 -55.96
N GLY A 125 15.06 47.74 -56.50
CA GLY A 125 14.95 49.18 -56.76
C GLY A 125 14.58 49.62 -58.19
N ALA A 126 13.29 49.89 -58.36
CA ALA A 126 12.69 51.11 -58.92
C ALA A 126 13.14 51.74 -60.28
N SER A 127 12.08 52.01 -61.07
CA SER A 127 11.78 53.22 -61.88
C SER A 127 12.42 53.46 -63.27
N ALA A 128 11.51 53.43 -64.26
CA ALA A 128 11.25 54.40 -65.34
C ALA A 128 12.40 54.91 -66.24
N VAL A 129 12.22 54.82 -67.57
CA VAL A 129 11.87 55.94 -68.49
C VAL A 129 11.77 55.41 -69.94
N TYR A 130 10.99 56.15 -70.73
CA TYR A 130 10.36 55.95 -72.04
C TYR A 130 11.25 56.02 -73.30
N ALA A 131 10.60 55.71 -74.44
CA ALA A 131 10.85 56.04 -75.87
C ALA A 131 11.43 54.90 -76.73
N GLY A 132 10.91 54.53 -77.90
CA GLY A 132 9.78 55.01 -78.70
C GLY A 132 9.71 54.26 -80.05
N TYR A 133 8.53 54.33 -80.68
CA TYR A 133 8.19 54.13 -82.11
C TYR A 133 8.45 52.78 -82.81
N ALA A 134 7.38 52.14 -83.30
CA ALA A 134 7.06 52.10 -84.74
C ALA A 134 5.71 51.39 -85.00
N SER A 135 5.01 51.87 -86.02
CA SER A 135 3.63 51.56 -86.39
C SER A 135 3.51 50.49 -87.49
N ALA A 136 2.47 49.65 -87.33
CA ALA A 136 1.53 49.13 -88.35
C ALA A 136 1.99 47.98 -89.30
N PRO A 137 1.07 47.25 -89.99
CA PRO A 137 -0.40 47.14 -89.82
C PRO A 137 -0.95 45.68 -89.74
N GLU A 138 -2.21 45.63 -89.32
CA GLU A 138 -3.35 44.75 -89.65
C GLU A 138 -3.16 43.32 -90.23
N GLY A 139 -3.84 42.39 -89.55
CA GLY A 139 -4.69 41.41 -90.22
C GLY A 139 -4.53 39.97 -89.75
N GLU A 140 -5.36 39.52 -88.79
CA GLU A 140 -6.10 38.25 -88.87
C GLU A 140 -7.04 38.07 -87.67
N PRO A 141 -8.19 37.38 -87.85
CA PRO A 141 -9.32 37.47 -86.93
C PRO A 141 -9.03 36.74 -85.62
N ARG A 142 -9.16 37.47 -84.51
CA ARG A 142 -9.08 36.92 -83.15
C ARG A 142 -10.13 35.84 -82.97
N LYS A 143 -9.68 34.59 -82.91
CA LYS A 143 -10.45 33.48 -82.34
C LYS A 143 -10.83 33.90 -80.92
N LYS A 144 -12.12 34.08 -80.63
CA LYS A 144 -12.65 34.44 -79.30
C LYS A 144 -11.99 33.51 -78.29
N SER A 145 -11.01 34.05 -77.56
CA SER A 145 -10.22 33.22 -76.69
C SER A 145 -11.12 32.84 -75.52
N LYS A 146 -11.23 31.55 -75.25
CA LYS A 146 -11.90 31.03 -74.04
C LYS A 146 -11.07 31.37 -72.77
N VAL A 147 -10.31 32.47 -72.78
CA VAL A 147 -9.39 32.89 -71.72
C VAL A 147 -10.17 33.19 -70.44
N GLY A 148 -11.36 33.80 -70.54
CA GLY A 148 -12.22 33.99 -69.37
C GLY A 148 -12.67 32.67 -68.72
N LEU A 149 -12.94 31.63 -69.52
CA LEU A 149 -13.31 30.29 -69.05
C LEU A 149 -12.10 29.55 -68.43
N TRP A 150 -10.91 29.69 -69.02
CA TRP A 150 -9.70 29.07 -68.49
C TRP A 150 -9.22 29.72 -67.20
N VAL A 151 -9.39 31.03 -67.05
CA VAL A 151 -9.09 31.75 -65.81
C VAL A 151 -10.06 31.33 -64.70
N THR A 152 -11.36 31.22 -64.97
CA THR A 152 -12.32 30.76 -63.94
C THR A 152 -12.08 29.30 -63.54
N LEU A 153 -11.73 28.43 -64.49
CA LEU A 153 -11.44 27.02 -64.23
C LEU A 153 -10.11 26.85 -63.47
N SER A 154 -9.10 27.69 -63.74
CA SER A 154 -7.85 27.74 -62.96
C SER A 154 -8.07 28.25 -61.54
N ILE A 155 -8.95 29.24 -61.34
CA ILE A 155 -9.29 29.75 -60.00
C ILE A 155 -10.05 28.68 -59.20
N LEU A 156 -11.04 28.02 -59.82
CA LEU A 156 -11.77 26.90 -59.20
C LEU A 156 -10.84 25.73 -58.87
N GLY A 157 -9.92 25.38 -59.78
CA GLY A 157 -8.91 24.35 -59.54
C GLY A 157 -7.99 24.69 -58.36
N ALA A 158 -7.51 25.94 -58.28
CA ALA A 158 -6.69 26.40 -57.16
C ALA A 158 -7.45 26.38 -55.84
N LEU A 159 -8.73 26.79 -55.82
CA LEU A 159 -9.56 26.73 -54.61
C LEU A 159 -9.80 25.29 -54.14
N LEU A 160 -10.06 24.36 -55.05
CA LEU A 160 -10.19 22.94 -54.70
C LEU A 160 -8.88 22.35 -54.18
N LEU A 161 -7.75 22.74 -54.76
CA LEU A 161 -6.42 22.28 -54.33
C LEU A 161 -6.09 22.84 -52.94
N ILE A 162 -6.36 24.12 -52.69
CA ILE A 162 -6.22 24.73 -51.36
C ILE A 162 -7.11 24.02 -50.34
N ALA A 163 -8.38 23.76 -50.68
CA ALA A 163 -9.28 23.04 -49.79
C ALA A 163 -8.75 21.62 -49.47
N ALA A 164 -8.24 20.89 -50.46
CA ALA A 164 -7.64 19.58 -50.25
C ALA A 164 -6.38 19.64 -49.36
N VAL A 165 -5.51 20.64 -49.57
CA VAL A 165 -4.31 20.84 -48.74
C VAL A 165 -4.70 21.15 -47.29
N VAL A 166 -5.70 22.01 -47.07
CA VAL A 166 -6.19 22.31 -45.71
C VAL A 166 -6.72 21.06 -45.02
N VAL A 167 -7.46 20.19 -45.72
CA VAL A 167 -7.93 18.90 -45.18
C VAL A 167 -6.76 18.01 -44.80
N VAL A 168 -5.77 17.83 -45.68
CA VAL A 168 -4.59 17.00 -45.39
C VAL A 168 -3.80 17.54 -44.20
N VAL A 169 -3.58 18.86 -44.14
CA VAL A 169 -2.89 19.48 -43.00
C VAL A 169 -3.69 19.26 -41.72
N ALA A 170 -5.01 19.48 -41.72
CA ALA A 170 -5.85 19.28 -40.55
C ALA A 170 -5.76 17.85 -39.98
N PHE A 171 -5.78 16.83 -40.83
CA PHE A 171 -5.67 15.43 -40.40
C PHE A 171 -4.24 15.04 -40.01
N THR A 172 -3.21 15.60 -40.64
CA THR A 172 -1.81 15.24 -40.34
C THR A 172 -1.24 15.98 -39.13
N THR A 173 -1.80 17.13 -38.77
CA THR A 173 -1.41 17.89 -37.56
C THR A 173 -2.37 17.71 -36.39
N ALA A 174 -3.28 16.73 -36.46
CA ALA A 174 -4.19 16.42 -35.37
C ALA A 174 -3.39 15.96 -34.14
N ARG A 175 -3.71 16.51 -32.96
CA ARG A 175 -3.14 16.03 -31.71
C ARG A 175 -4.04 14.92 -31.18
N HIS A 176 -3.43 13.75 -30.98
CA HIS A 176 -4.06 12.59 -30.37
C HIS A 176 -3.49 12.42 -28.96
N TRP A 177 -4.34 12.19 -27.98
CA TRP A 177 -3.91 11.78 -26.65
C TRP A 177 -4.95 10.87 -26.01
N THR A 178 -4.53 10.17 -24.96
CA THR A 178 -5.40 9.34 -24.15
C THR A 178 -5.92 10.20 -23.01
N LYS A 179 -7.23 10.48 -23.00
CA LYS A 179 -7.89 11.21 -21.93
C LYS A 179 -8.47 10.21 -20.93
N THR A 180 -8.16 10.42 -19.66
CA THR A 180 -8.69 9.61 -18.55
C THR A 180 -10.05 10.17 -18.13
N ASP A 181 -11.12 9.43 -18.38
CA ASP A 181 -12.49 9.80 -17.99
C ASP A 181 -12.75 9.50 -16.52
N VAL A 182 -12.33 8.30 -16.10
CA VAL A 182 -12.41 7.84 -14.73
C VAL A 182 -11.01 7.41 -14.31
N PRO A 183 -10.41 8.06 -13.29
CA PRO A 183 -9.10 7.67 -12.81
C PRO A 183 -9.14 6.24 -12.27
N GLU A 184 -7.98 5.59 -12.28
CA GLU A 184 -7.82 4.27 -11.66
C GLU A 184 -8.20 4.34 -10.18
N LYS A 185 -9.01 3.37 -9.75
CA LYS A 185 -9.34 3.18 -8.35
C LYS A 185 -8.39 2.10 -7.81
N PRO A 186 -7.40 2.47 -6.99
CA PRO A 186 -6.48 1.50 -6.41
C PRO A 186 -7.24 0.57 -5.47
N GLU A 187 -6.78 -0.67 -5.41
CA GLU A 187 -7.30 -1.68 -4.50
C GLU A 187 -7.12 -1.25 -3.04
N THR A 188 -8.13 -1.50 -2.24
CA THR A 188 -8.11 -1.26 -0.80
C THR A 188 -8.01 -2.57 -0.04
N PHE A 189 -7.39 -2.50 1.15
CA PHE A 189 -7.13 -3.66 1.99
C PHE A 189 -7.69 -3.43 3.39
N HIS A 190 -8.18 -4.49 4.00
CA HIS A 190 -8.53 -4.51 5.43
C HIS A 190 -7.69 -5.55 6.16
N SER A 191 -7.54 -5.37 7.47
CA SER A 191 -6.83 -6.30 8.33
C SER A 191 -7.81 -7.31 8.91
N GLU A 192 -7.48 -8.59 8.81
CA GLU A 192 -8.22 -9.70 9.40
C GLU A 192 -7.30 -10.47 10.36
N GLU A 193 -7.80 -10.76 11.57
CA GLU A 193 -7.13 -11.63 12.53
C GLU A 193 -7.47 -13.10 12.24
N TYR A 194 -6.48 -13.99 12.30
CA TYR A 194 -6.67 -15.42 12.08
C TYR A 194 -5.84 -16.25 13.06
N GLU A 195 -6.34 -17.44 13.40
CA GLU A 195 -5.59 -18.41 14.21
C GLU A 195 -4.45 -19.02 13.39
N THR A 196 -3.23 -19.02 13.92
CA THR A 196 -2.06 -19.58 13.24
C THR A 196 -2.03 -21.12 13.25
N GLY A 197 -2.88 -21.75 14.08
CA GLY A 197 -2.86 -23.17 14.38
C GLY A 197 -1.87 -23.55 15.49
N ARG A 198 -1.10 -22.58 16.00
CA ARG A 198 -0.22 -22.74 17.16
C ARG A 198 -0.87 -22.17 18.41
N TYR A 199 -0.35 -22.56 19.56
CA TYR A 199 -0.87 -22.12 20.83
C TYR A 199 0.22 -21.55 21.73
N ASP A 200 -0.11 -20.42 22.35
CA ASP A 200 0.65 -19.88 23.48
C ASP A 200 0.19 -20.52 24.79
N VAL A 201 1.14 -20.65 25.71
CA VAL A 201 0.89 -21.12 27.07
C VAL A 201 1.45 -20.09 28.03
N SER A 202 0.64 -19.75 29.02
CA SER A 202 1.01 -18.84 30.11
C SER A 202 0.87 -19.55 31.45
N MET A 203 1.69 -19.16 32.41
CA MET A 203 1.62 -19.63 33.78
C MET A 203 1.17 -18.47 34.68
N ASP A 204 0.12 -18.70 35.46
CA ASP A 204 -0.33 -17.72 36.45
C ASP A 204 0.52 -17.78 37.74
N ALA A 205 0.19 -16.92 38.71
CA ALA A 205 0.85 -16.90 40.01
C ALA A 205 0.15 -17.78 41.06
N VAL A 206 -0.88 -18.54 40.68
CA VAL A 206 -1.71 -19.33 41.60
C VAL A 206 -1.16 -20.75 41.65
N ASN A 207 -0.50 -21.09 42.76
CA ASN A 207 0.06 -22.44 42.92
C ASN A 207 -1.07 -23.48 42.94
N PRO A 208 -1.00 -24.55 42.11
CA PRO A 208 -2.01 -25.61 42.09
C PRO A 208 -2.01 -26.44 43.37
N CYS A 209 -0.94 -26.39 44.15
CA CYS A 209 -0.78 -27.11 45.40
C CYS A 209 -1.09 -26.25 46.62
N THR A 210 -1.35 -26.92 47.74
CA THR A 210 -1.56 -26.28 49.06
C THR A 210 -0.61 -26.83 50.10
N VAL A 211 -0.28 -26.03 51.13
CA VAL A 211 0.58 -26.48 52.23
C VAL A 211 -0.10 -27.60 53.01
N ASN A 212 0.66 -28.63 53.39
CA ASN A 212 0.18 -29.89 53.99
C ASN A 212 -0.70 -30.74 53.07
N GLN A 213 -0.72 -30.48 51.77
CA GLN A 213 -1.28 -31.41 50.80
C GLN A 213 -0.35 -32.61 50.64
N ASP A 214 -0.94 -33.78 50.37
CA ASP A 214 -0.19 -34.95 49.95
C ASP A 214 0.65 -34.64 48.69
N TRP A 215 1.91 -35.07 48.70
CA TRP A 215 2.86 -34.74 47.63
C TRP A 215 2.45 -35.33 46.28
N THR A 216 1.95 -36.56 46.28
CA THR A 216 1.46 -37.23 45.06
C THR A 216 0.24 -36.50 44.52
N ASP A 217 -0.69 -36.06 45.38
CA ASP A 217 -1.85 -35.26 44.96
C ASP A 217 -1.44 -33.93 44.33
N CYS A 218 -0.49 -33.21 44.94
CA CYS A 218 0.06 -31.96 44.40
C CYS A 218 0.70 -32.19 43.01
N THR A 219 1.52 -33.23 42.90
CA THR A 219 2.18 -33.59 41.63
C THR A 219 1.15 -33.92 40.55
N ASN A 220 0.07 -34.64 40.89
CA ASN A 220 -1.01 -34.98 39.96
C ASN A 220 -1.78 -33.74 39.47
N LEU A 221 -1.97 -32.72 40.32
CA LEU A 221 -2.56 -31.44 39.90
C LEU A 221 -1.67 -30.71 38.88
N MET A 222 -0.36 -30.69 39.12
CA MET A 222 0.60 -30.12 38.15
C MET A 222 0.60 -30.90 36.82
N VAL A 223 0.55 -32.23 36.87
CA VAL A 223 0.40 -33.07 35.66
C VAL A 223 -0.90 -32.75 34.91
N ALA A 224 -2.00 -32.52 35.63
CA ALA A 224 -3.29 -32.22 35.02
C ALA A 224 -3.26 -30.90 34.24
N THR A 225 -2.74 -29.82 34.84
CA THR A 225 -2.62 -28.52 34.15
C THR A 225 -1.63 -28.57 32.99
N TYR A 226 -0.50 -29.27 33.14
CA TYR A 226 0.45 -29.52 32.05
C TYR A 226 -0.20 -30.27 30.90
N THR A 227 -0.93 -31.35 31.17
CA THR A 227 -1.58 -32.15 30.12
C THR A 227 -2.64 -31.34 29.38
N ALA A 228 -3.41 -30.53 30.11
CA ALA A 228 -4.44 -29.68 29.51
C ALA A 228 -3.86 -28.58 28.61
N ALA A 229 -2.75 -27.95 29.03
CA ALA A 229 -2.18 -26.82 28.32
C ALA A 229 -1.16 -27.22 27.24
N CYS A 230 -0.31 -28.21 27.49
CA CYS A 230 0.89 -28.45 26.69
C CYS A 230 0.82 -29.68 25.77
N VAL A 231 -0.06 -30.65 26.06
CA VAL A 231 -0.05 -31.95 25.35
C VAL A 231 -1.01 -31.93 24.16
N GLY A 232 -0.56 -32.52 23.04
CA GLY A 232 -1.42 -32.80 21.87
C GLY A 232 -1.72 -31.60 20.98
N VAL A 233 -0.94 -30.53 21.08
CA VAL A 233 -1.09 -29.31 20.27
C VAL A 233 0.26 -28.84 19.75
N GLU A 234 0.24 -28.04 18.69
CA GLU A 234 1.43 -27.31 18.23
C GLU A 234 1.60 -26.03 19.05
N LEU A 235 2.77 -25.87 19.68
CA LEU A 235 3.04 -24.77 20.59
C LEU A 235 3.90 -23.69 19.92
N THR A 236 3.81 -22.47 20.44
CA THR A 236 4.81 -21.44 20.12
C THR A 236 6.17 -21.79 20.70
N GLU A 237 7.24 -21.15 20.23
CA GLU A 237 8.60 -21.40 20.74
C GLU A 237 8.68 -21.08 22.24
N THR A 238 8.14 -19.94 22.65
CA THR A 238 8.05 -19.52 24.06
C THR A 238 7.22 -20.50 24.89
N ALA A 239 6.07 -20.93 24.39
CA ALA A 239 5.22 -21.91 25.07
C ALA A 239 5.91 -23.28 25.20
N THR A 240 6.69 -23.69 24.20
CA THR A 240 7.47 -24.94 24.23
C THR A 240 8.51 -24.91 25.35
N LEU A 241 9.23 -23.79 25.50
CA LEU A 241 10.20 -23.61 26.57
C LEU A 241 9.54 -23.68 27.95
N LEU A 242 8.42 -22.96 28.14
CA LEU A 242 7.66 -23.00 29.40
C LEU A 242 7.16 -24.40 29.73
N CYS A 243 6.55 -25.09 28.76
CA CYS A 243 6.05 -26.45 28.95
C CYS A 243 7.18 -27.44 29.24
N THR A 244 8.36 -27.27 28.61
CA THR A 244 9.54 -28.10 28.87
C THR A 244 10.03 -27.92 30.31
N ASP A 245 10.20 -26.67 30.75
CA ASP A 245 10.58 -26.35 32.13
C ASP A 245 9.57 -26.92 33.15
N TYR A 246 8.28 -26.71 32.90
CA TYR A 246 7.21 -27.21 33.75
C TYR A 246 7.19 -28.74 33.85
N SER A 247 7.39 -29.44 32.73
CA SER A 247 7.49 -30.90 32.72
C SER A 247 8.72 -31.42 33.47
N GLY A 248 9.84 -30.70 33.39
CA GLY A 248 11.06 -31.02 34.15
C GLY A 248 10.83 -30.90 35.66
N ALA A 249 10.13 -29.86 36.10
CA ALA A 249 9.75 -29.69 37.50
C ALA A 249 8.83 -30.81 37.99
N ILE A 250 7.85 -31.24 37.18
CA ILE A 250 6.99 -32.39 37.49
C ILE A 250 7.83 -33.67 37.66
N ASP A 251 8.81 -33.91 36.78
CA ASP A 251 9.64 -35.11 36.85
C ASP A 251 10.56 -35.10 38.08
N GLU A 252 11.10 -33.93 38.45
CA GLU A 252 11.82 -33.76 39.72
C GLU A 252 10.91 -34.05 40.92
N MET A 253 9.69 -33.51 40.92
CA MET A 253 8.73 -33.78 42.00
C MET A 253 8.39 -35.26 42.12
N LYS A 254 8.16 -35.96 41.00
CA LYS A 254 7.94 -37.41 41.01
C LYS A 254 9.14 -38.18 41.52
N ALA A 255 10.36 -37.74 41.19
CA ALA A 255 11.58 -38.40 41.64
C ALA A 255 11.84 -38.25 43.15
N LEU A 256 11.33 -37.17 43.75
CA LEU A 256 11.43 -36.90 45.18
C LEU A 256 10.26 -37.46 46.00
N ASP A 257 9.25 -38.05 45.36
CA ASP A 257 8.06 -38.57 46.02
C ASP A 257 8.35 -39.77 46.94
N GLY A 258 7.59 -39.89 48.03
CA GLY A 258 7.77 -40.92 49.04
C GLY A 258 6.57 -41.06 49.98
N ASP A 259 6.44 -42.24 50.60
CA ASP A 259 5.31 -42.53 51.49
C ASP A 259 5.21 -41.51 52.64
N GLY A 260 4.06 -40.85 52.73
CA GLY A 260 3.76 -39.86 53.78
C GLY A 260 4.42 -38.50 53.57
N TYR A 261 4.84 -38.17 52.35
CA TYR A 261 5.39 -36.86 52.02
C TYR A 261 4.27 -35.83 51.79
N TYR A 262 4.48 -34.63 52.32
CA TYR A 262 3.53 -33.53 52.23
C TYR A 262 4.24 -32.26 51.77
N VAL A 263 3.51 -31.39 51.09
CA VAL A 263 3.99 -30.09 50.64
C VAL A 263 4.29 -29.19 51.84
N ALA A 264 5.58 -28.96 52.11
CA ALA A 264 6.04 -28.11 53.21
C ALA A 264 5.94 -26.61 52.87
N THR A 265 6.27 -26.23 51.64
CA THR A 265 6.26 -24.84 51.14
C THR A 265 5.81 -24.80 49.69
N LEU A 266 5.13 -23.73 49.30
CA LEU A 266 4.73 -23.52 47.90
C LEU A 266 5.91 -22.97 47.09
N GLY A 267 6.10 -23.53 45.89
CA GLY A 267 7.03 -23.00 44.89
C GLY A 267 6.42 -21.89 44.05
N SER A 268 7.15 -21.47 43.01
CA SER A 268 6.72 -20.42 42.07
C SER A 268 5.85 -20.91 40.91
N TYR A 269 5.66 -22.23 40.78
CA TYR A 269 4.85 -22.80 39.71
C TYR A 269 3.36 -22.54 39.94
N GLY A 270 2.68 -22.04 38.90
CA GLY A 270 1.24 -21.79 38.89
C GLY A 270 0.47 -22.73 37.97
N ASN A 271 -0.78 -22.37 37.67
CA ASN A 271 -1.60 -23.05 36.68
C ASN A 271 -1.21 -22.60 35.28
N LEU A 272 -1.17 -23.55 34.35
CA LEU A 272 -0.97 -23.30 32.94
C LEU A 272 -2.31 -23.09 32.24
N THR A 273 -2.36 -22.03 31.42
CA THR A 273 -3.50 -21.73 30.54
C THR A 273 -3.01 -21.63 29.10
N ARG A 274 -3.77 -22.21 28.17
CA ARG A 274 -3.50 -22.19 26.74
C ARG A 274 -4.43 -21.24 26.01
N THR A 275 -3.87 -20.47 25.08
CA THR A 275 -4.60 -19.55 24.19
C THR A 275 -4.11 -19.75 22.75
N PRO A 276 -4.99 -19.75 21.73
CA PRO A 276 -4.54 -19.79 20.34
C PRO A 276 -3.68 -18.56 20.01
N GLU A 277 -2.60 -18.77 19.26
CA GLU A 277 -1.80 -17.69 18.69
C GLU A 277 -2.58 -17.08 17.53
N MET A 278 -2.75 -15.76 17.57
CA MET A 278 -3.43 -14.97 16.54
C MET A 278 -2.39 -14.20 15.74
N ASP A 279 -2.57 -14.14 14.43
CA ASP A 279 -1.79 -13.29 13.54
C ASP A 279 -2.72 -12.45 12.66
N THR A 280 -2.16 -11.43 12.01
CA THR A 280 -2.89 -10.49 11.16
C THR A 280 -2.50 -10.65 9.71
N ARG A 281 -3.49 -10.68 8.81
CA ARG A 281 -3.25 -10.64 7.37
C ARG A 281 -4.03 -9.49 6.74
N GLN A 282 -3.44 -8.91 5.70
CA GLN A 282 -4.13 -7.96 4.83
C GLN A 282 -4.93 -8.72 3.78
N VAL A 283 -6.22 -8.47 3.74
CA VAL A 283 -7.16 -9.08 2.80
C VAL A 283 -7.63 -7.99 1.84
N SER A 284 -7.62 -8.30 0.55
CA SER A 284 -8.13 -7.39 -0.47
C SER A 284 -9.64 -7.24 -0.34
N ASN A 285 -10.14 -6.05 -0.65
CA ASN A 285 -11.57 -5.78 -0.82
C ASN A 285 -12.09 -6.11 -2.22
N ASP A 286 -11.24 -6.65 -3.10
CA ASP A 286 -11.53 -6.95 -4.52
C ASP A 286 -12.16 -5.76 -5.27
N ASP A 287 -11.72 -4.55 -4.93
CA ASP A 287 -12.37 -3.30 -5.34
C ASP A 287 -11.53 -2.44 -6.29
N TYR A 288 -10.53 -3.06 -6.90
CA TYR A 288 -9.71 -2.49 -7.97
C TYR A 288 -10.56 -2.19 -9.21
N GLU A 289 -10.48 -0.96 -9.71
CA GLU A 289 -11.06 -0.59 -11.01
C GLU A 289 -10.00 0.09 -11.89
N PRO A 290 -9.73 -0.42 -13.10
CA PRO A 290 -8.75 0.19 -13.99
C PRO A 290 -9.25 1.55 -14.49
N ALA A 291 -8.31 2.44 -14.83
CA ALA A 291 -8.66 3.72 -15.44
C ALA A 291 -9.47 3.50 -16.73
N VAL A 292 -10.58 4.23 -16.85
CA VAL A 292 -11.35 4.28 -18.09
C VAL A 292 -10.81 5.44 -18.92
N THR A 293 -10.30 5.13 -20.10
CA THR A 293 -9.70 6.11 -21.00
C THR A 293 -10.29 6.03 -22.39
N HIS A 294 -10.35 7.18 -23.08
CA HIS A 294 -10.65 7.23 -24.50
C HIS A 294 -9.59 8.03 -25.26
N GLU A 295 -9.54 7.82 -26.58
CA GLU A 295 -8.70 8.62 -27.46
C GLU A 295 -9.41 9.95 -27.76
N ALA A 296 -8.80 11.04 -27.31
CA ALA A 296 -9.23 12.40 -27.64
C ALA A 296 -8.41 12.90 -28.83
N VAL A 297 -9.10 13.62 -29.74
CA VAL A 297 -8.50 14.15 -30.95
C VAL A 297 -8.85 15.63 -31.10
N CYS A 298 -7.82 16.46 -31.23
CA CYS A 298 -7.96 17.88 -31.52
C CYS A 298 -7.43 18.18 -32.93
N TYR A 299 -8.35 18.59 -33.82
CA TYR A 299 -8.03 19.07 -35.15
C TYR A 299 -7.91 20.59 -35.13
N LEU A 300 -6.86 21.11 -35.76
CA LEU A 300 -6.64 22.55 -35.98
C LEU A 300 -6.65 23.40 -34.69
N GLU A 301 -6.42 22.81 -33.52
CA GLU A 301 -6.44 23.47 -32.20
C GLU A 301 -7.82 23.95 -31.71
N PHE A 302 -8.92 23.71 -32.44
CA PHE A 302 -10.26 24.14 -32.02
C PHE A 302 -11.42 23.20 -32.37
N ILE A 303 -11.18 22.13 -33.13
CA ILE A 303 -12.23 21.16 -33.52
C ILE A 303 -11.97 19.83 -32.83
N GLY A 304 -12.86 19.44 -31.92
CA GLY A 304 -12.74 18.20 -31.13
C GLY A 304 -12.60 18.50 -29.64
N GLU A 305 -12.16 17.53 -28.86
CA GLU A 305 -11.67 17.78 -27.50
C GLU A 305 -10.24 18.28 -27.62
N CYS A 306 -10.00 19.51 -27.15
CA CYS A 306 -8.72 20.23 -27.25
C CYS A 306 -8.04 20.45 -25.88
N ASP A 307 -8.62 19.89 -24.80
CA ASP A 307 -8.19 19.96 -23.39
C ASP A 307 -8.22 18.58 -22.71
#